data_AF-A0A1S8DEH9-F1
#
_entry.id   AF-A0A1S8DEH9-F1
#
_cell.length_a   1.000
_cell.length_b   1.000
_cell.length_c   1.000
_cell.angle_alpha   90.00
_cell.angle_beta   90.00
_cell.angle_gamma   90.00
#
_symmetry.space_group_name_H-M   'P 1'
#
loop_
_entity.id
_entity.type
_entity.pdbx_description
1 polymer ?
#
loop_
_entity_poly.entity_id
_entity_poly.type
_entity_poly.pdbx_seq_one_letter_code
_entity_poly.pdbx_strand_id
1 'polypeptide(L)'
;MFELHSQLRGDCVPVGDFPLCRLLLLNDRQYPWFVLVPRRSELREVFELSDADRAQFHAESDLLAQVLSETFKADKMNVAALGNMVPQLHVHHIVRYRQDPAWPAPVWGKLPAVPYAENELADMLQRVRVALGDKAGFGEVLQ
;
A
#
# COMPACT_ATOMS: atom_id res chain seq x y z
N MET A 1 6.06 18.76 9.59
CA MET A 1 6.83 18.07 8.51
C MET A 1 6.40 16.61 8.52
N PHE A 2 6.21 15.99 7.35
CA PHE A 2 5.86 14.56 7.28
C PHE A 2 7.05 13.69 7.69
N GLU A 3 6.81 12.70 8.54
CA GLU A 3 7.75 11.63 8.85
C GLU A 3 6.99 10.29 8.85
N LEU A 4 7.53 9.26 8.20
CA LEU A 4 6.92 7.92 8.21
C LEU A 4 7.07 7.29 9.59
N HIS A 5 5.97 6.80 10.15
CA HIS A 5 5.93 6.14 11.47
C HIS A 5 6.93 4.97 11.55
N SER A 6 7.59 4.81 12.69
CA SER A 6 8.67 3.82 12.90
C SER A 6 8.22 2.39 12.61
N GLN A 7 7.02 2.01 13.04
CA GLN A 7 6.45 0.68 12.75
C GLN A 7 6.29 0.44 11.24
N LEU A 8 5.73 1.40 10.49
CA LEU A 8 5.59 1.28 9.03
C LEU A 8 6.95 1.21 8.34
N ARG A 9 7.95 1.95 8.86
CA ARG A 9 9.33 1.90 8.38
C ARG A 9 10.01 0.55 8.63
N GLY A 10 9.67 -0.13 9.73
CA GLY A 10 10.20 -1.45 10.08
C GLY A 10 9.53 -2.59 9.33
N ASP A 11 8.22 -2.48 9.09
CA ASP A 11 7.42 -3.56 8.52
C ASP A 11 7.33 -3.51 6.98
N CYS A 12 7.67 -2.38 6.37
CA CYS A 12 7.44 -2.15 4.95
C CYS A 12 8.71 -1.74 4.18
N VAL A 13 8.66 -1.96 2.87
CA VAL A 13 9.67 -1.53 1.90
C VAL A 13 9.09 -0.41 1.02
N PRO A 14 9.78 0.73 0.82
CA PRO A 14 9.31 1.79 -0.06
C PRO A 14 9.26 1.36 -1.53
N VAL A 15 8.13 1.61 -2.20
CA VAL A 15 7.96 1.35 -3.63
C VAL A 15 8.23 2.62 -4.45
N GLY A 16 7.62 3.73 -4.04
CA GLY A 16 7.64 5.02 -4.73
C GLY A 16 6.72 6.03 -4.03
N ASP A 17 6.59 7.21 -4.60
CA ASP A 17 5.72 8.27 -4.13
C ASP A 17 4.77 8.72 -5.26
N PHE A 18 3.48 8.80 -4.95
CA PHE A 18 2.49 9.58 -5.69
C PHE A 18 2.57 11.07 -5.28
N PRO A 19 1.86 11.99 -5.95
CA PRO A 19 1.82 13.39 -5.55
C PRO A 19 1.51 13.59 -4.05
N LEU A 20 0.49 12.90 -3.52
CA LEU A 20 0.13 12.95 -2.12
C LEU A 20 0.73 11.79 -1.30
N CYS A 21 0.53 10.54 -1.72
CA CYS A 21 0.84 9.38 -0.88
C CYS A 21 2.22 8.78 -1.16
N ARG A 22 2.89 8.33 -0.09
CA ARG A 22 3.96 7.33 -0.21
C ARG A 22 3.34 5.95 -0.40
N LEU A 23 3.83 5.20 -1.37
CA LEU A 23 3.47 3.80 -1.59
C LEU A 23 4.50 2.88 -0.95
N LEU A 24 4.03 2.01 -0.07
CA LEU A 24 4.82 1.00 0.61
C LEU A 24 4.35 -0.40 0.23
N LEU A 25 5.26 -1.37 0.26
CA LEU A 25 4.98 -2.80 0.20
C LEU A 25 5.17 -3.36 1.62
N LEU A 26 4.14 -3.98 2.20
CA LEU A 26 4.29 -4.70 3.46
C LEU A 26 5.18 -5.93 3.23
N ASN A 27 6.14 -6.19 4.12
CA ASN A 27 7.06 -7.33 4.00
C ASN A 27 6.42 -8.66 4.43
N ASP A 28 5.28 -8.98 3.81
CA ASP A 28 4.59 -10.27 3.94
C ASP A 28 4.28 -10.83 2.55
N ARG A 29 5.06 -11.82 2.11
CA ARG A 29 4.95 -12.43 0.77
C ARG A 29 3.73 -13.32 0.58
N GLN A 30 2.97 -13.57 1.65
CA GLN A 30 1.74 -14.37 1.57
C GLN A 30 0.65 -13.67 0.73
N TYR A 31 0.72 -12.34 0.60
CA TYR A 31 -0.23 -11.53 -0.16
C TYR A 31 0.50 -10.36 -0.84
N PRO A 32 0.18 -9.98 -2.08
CA PRO A 32 0.59 -8.68 -2.61
C PRO A 32 -0.15 -7.58 -1.83
N TRP A 33 0.54 -6.98 -0.86
CA TRP A 33 -0.03 -6.07 0.13
C TRP A 33 0.69 -4.73 0.14
N PHE A 34 0.00 -3.72 -0.36
CA PHE A 34 0.49 -2.35 -0.45
C PHE A 34 -0.19 -1.43 0.56
N VAL A 35 0.49 -0.35 0.91
CA VAL A 35 -0.01 0.65 1.86
C VAL A 35 0.25 2.05 1.30
N LEU A 36 -0.81 2.85 1.18
CA LEU A 36 -0.70 4.28 0.89
C LEU A 36 -0.62 5.05 2.21
N VAL A 37 0.34 5.97 2.31
CA VAL A 37 0.51 6.87 3.45
C VAL A 37 0.50 8.32 2.93
N PRO A 38 -0.59 9.08 3.11
CA PRO A 38 -0.62 10.49 2.74
C PRO A 38 0.52 11.27 3.40
N ARG A 39 1.32 12.01 2.61
CA ARG A 39 2.50 12.75 3.09
C ARG A 39 2.10 14.10 3.71
N ARG A 40 1.30 14.04 4.76
CA ARG A 40 0.84 15.14 5.61
C ARG A 40 1.10 14.77 7.07
N SER A 41 1.44 15.76 7.90
CA SER A 41 1.67 15.52 9.33
C SER A 41 0.35 15.38 10.09
N GLU A 42 0.37 14.59 11.16
CA GLU A 42 -0.69 14.53 12.18
C GLU A 42 -2.07 14.03 11.70
N LEU A 43 -2.13 13.37 10.53
CA LEU A 43 -3.35 12.68 10.08
C LEU A 43 -3.47 11.29 10.70
N ARG A 44 -4.67 10.95 11.11
CA ARG A 44 -5.12 9.66 11.65
C ARG A 44 -6.22 9.05 10.80
N GLU A 45 -7.11 9.89 10.27
CA GLU A 45 -8.32 9.47 9.58
C GLU A 45 -8.44 10.14 8.19
N VAL A 46 -9.11 9.45 7.25
CA VAL A 46 -9.31 9.99 5.89
C VAL A 46 -10.11 11.30 5.90
N PHE A 47 -11.05 11.46 6.85
CA PHE A 47 -11.85 12.69 6.93
C PHE A 47 -11.06 13.92 7.42
N GLU A 48 -9.87 13.73 7.99
CA GLU A 48 -8.99 14.83 8.43
C GLU A 48 -8.20 15.43 7.26
N LEU A 49 -8.18 14.76 6.10
CA LEU A 49 -7.64 15.34 4.87
C LEU A 49 -8.47 16.55 4.45
N SER A 50 -7.79 17.58 3.94
CA SER A 50 -8.45 18.67 3.22
C SER A 50 -9.26 18.12 2.03
N ASP A 51 -10.26 18.83 1.56
CA ASP A 51 -11.08 18.35 0.43
C ASP A 51 -10.24 18.07 -0.82
N ALA A 52 -9.22 18.89 -1.08
CA ALA A 52 -8.28 18.69 -2.17
C ALA A 52 -7.42 17.44 -1.97
N ASP A 53 -6.84 17.25 -0.78
CA ASP A 53 -6.03 16.07 -0.48
C ASP A 53 -6.89 14.80 -0.46
N ARG A 54 -8.13 14.86 0.00
CA ARG A 54 -9.06 13.71 0.01
C ARG A 54 -9.43 13.28 -1.41
N ALA A 55 -9.69 14.24 -2.31
CA ALA A 55 -9.92 13.95 -3.72
C ALA A 55 -8.68 13.32 -4.37
N GLN A 56 -7.49 13.87 -4.10
CA GLN A 56 -6.22 13.31 -4.60
C GLN A 56 -5.96 11.90 -4.05
N PHE A 57 -6.20 11.68 -2.75
CA PHE A 57 -6.07 10.38 -2.10
C PHE A 57 -6.98 9.34 -2.77
N HIS A 58 -8.25 9.66 -3.03
CA HIS A 58 -9.15 8.74 -3.70
C HIS A 58 -8.69 8.42 -5.14
N ALA A 59 -8.24 9.42 -5.89
CA ALA A 59 -7.69 9.20 -7.23
C ALA A 59 -6.46 8.26 -7.22
N GLU A 60 -5.54 8.44 -6.26
CA GLU A 60 -4.37 7.57 -6.09
C GLU A 60 -4.75 6.16 -5.64
N SER A 61 -5.67 6.03 -4.68
CA SER A 61 -6.19 4.77 -4.16
C SER A 61 -6.88 3.95 -5.25
N ASP A 62 -7.75 4.57 -6.03
CA ASP A 62 -8.51 3.89 -7.09
C ASP A 62 -7.58 3.43 -8.22
N LEU A 63 -6.65 4.29 -8.65
CA LEU A 63 -5.64 3.93 -9.64
C LEU A 63 -4.79 2.75 -9.16
N LEU A 64 -4.28 2.80 -7.92
CA LEU A 64 -3.47 1.72 -7.36
C LEU A 64 -4.27 0.42 -7.32
N ALA A 65 -5.51 0.45 -6.82
CA ALA A 65 -6.36 -0.73 -6.75
C ALA A 65 -6.60 -1.34 -8.14
N GLN A 66 -6.87 -0.51 -9.16
CA GLN A 66 -7.05 -0.95 -10.53
C GLN A 66 -5.79 -1.60 -11.09
N VAL A 67 -4.64 -0.91 -11.01
CA VAL A 67 -3.36 -1.39 -11.53
C VAL A 67 -2.97 -2.70 -10.86
N LEU A 68 -3.12 -2.81 -9.53
CA LEU A 68 -2.83 -4.04 -8.80
C LEU A 68 -3.76 -5.18 -9.23
N SER A 69 -5.07 -4.91 -9.35
CA SER A 69 -6.04 -5.92 -9.78
C SER A 69 -5.69 -6.50 -11.15
N GLU A 70 -5.36 -5.65 -12.12
CA GLU A 70 -4.98 -6.06 -13.48
C GLU A 70 -3.62 -6.77 -13.49
N THR A 71 -2.62 -6.20 -12.82
CA THR A 71 -1.25 -6.71 -12.79
C THR A 71 -1.17 -8.09 -12.17
N PHE A 72 -1.89 -8.30 -11.06
CA PHE A 72 -1.85 -9.53 -10.28
C PHE A 72 -3.01 -10.49 -10.56
N LYS A 73 -3.92 -10.14 -11.48
CA LYS A 73 -5.15 -10.89 -11.80
C LYS A 73 -5.92 -11.25 -10.54
N ALA A 74 -6.17 -10.24 -9.70
CA ALA A 74 -6.83 -10.42 -8.42
C ALA A 74 -8.24 -11.02 -8.59
N ASP A 75 -8.62 -11.95 -7.71
CA ASP A 75 -10.04 -12.33 -7.59
C ASP A 75 -10.83 -11.19 -6.91
N LYS A 76 -10.19 -10.46 -5.99
CA LYS A 76 -10.78 -9.32 -5.29
C LYS A 76 -9.70 -8.38 -4.74
N MET A 77 -9.98 -7.07 -4.73
CA MET A 77 -9.22 -6.11 -3.92
C MET A 77 -9.87 -5.91 -2.54
N ASN A 78 -9.05 -5.85 -1.49
CA ASN A 78 -9.44 -5.33 -0.18
C ASN A 78 -8.74 -3.99 0.05
N VAL A 79 -9.53 -2.97 0.41
CA VAL A 79 -9.04 -1.62 0.72
C VAL A 79 -9.58 -1.22 2.09
N ALA A 80 -8.71 -0.79 3.01
CA ALA A 80 -9.12 -0.42 4.36
C ALA A 80 -8.16 0.57 5.02
N ALA A 81 -8.73 1.56 5.70
CA ALA A 81 -8.05 2.35 6.72
C ALA A 81 -8.48 1.79 8.09
N LEU A 82 -7.52 1.36 8.92
CA LEU A 82 -7.79 0.80 10.25
C LEU A 82 -7.12 1.62 11.34
N GLY A 83 -5.79 1.56 11.44
CA GLY A 83 -5.03 2.48 12.30
C GLY A 83 -5.11 2.26 13.83
N ASN A 84 -5.69 1.14 14.31
CA ASN A 84 -5.86 0.91 15.75
C ASN A 84 -4.55 0.95 16.57
N MET A 85 -3.45 0.44 16.02
CA MET A 85 -2.13 0.38 16.68
C MET A 85 -1.15 1.45 16.18
N VAL A 86 -1.19 1.76 14.88
CA VAL A 86 -0.35 2.78 14.25
C VAL A 86 -1.26 3.97 13.92
N PRO A 87 -1.17 5.08 14.66
CA PRO A 87 -2.12 6.18 14.55
C PRO A 87 -1.92 7.04 13.30
N GLN A 88 -0.77 6.97 12.64
CA GLN A 88 -0.55 7.68 11.38
C GLN A 88 -1.46 7.10 10.29
N LEU A 89 -2.23 7.95 9.61
CA LEU A 89 -3.13 7.55 8.53
C LEU A 89 -2.38 6.74 7.47
N HIS A 90 -2.85 5.52 7.25
CA HIS A 90 -2.36 4.62 6.22
C HIS A 90 -3.51 3.74 5.73
N VAL A 91 -3.51 3.44 4.42
CA VAL A 91 -4.62 2.70 3.77
C VAL A 91 -4.06 1.50 3.03
N HIS A 92 -4.49 0.32 3.46
CA HIS A 92 -4.07 -0.96 2.90
C HIS A 92 -4.77 -1.23 1.56
N HIS A 93 -4.03 -1.76 0.60
CA HIS A 93 -4.48 -2.21 -0.71
C HIS A 93 -3.95 -3.62 -0.95
N ILE A 94 -4.85 -4.61 -0.87
CA ILE A 94 -4.46 -6.02 -0.78
C ILE A 94 -5.10 -6.79 -1.92
N VAL A 95 -4.25 -7.45 -2.71
CA VAL A 95 -4.65 -8.40 -3.74
C VAL A 95 -5.08 -9.70 -3.05
N ARG A 96 -6.30 -10.16 -3.32
CA ARG A 96 -6.87 -11.39 -2.74
C ARG A 96 -7.12 -12.44 -3.82
N TYR A 97 -6.98 -13.70 -3.41
CA TYR A 97 -7.24 -14.88 -4.23
C TYR A 97 -8.10 -15.87 -3.46
N ARG A 98 -8.95 -16.63 -4.15
CA ARG A 98 -9.75 -17.69 -3.53
C ARG A 98 -8.92 -18.78 -2.85
N GLN A 99 -7.66 -18.93 -3.26
CA GLN A 99 -6.70 -19.88 -2.70
C GLN A 99 -5.70 -19.23 -1.74
N ASP A 100 -5.83 -17.93 -1.44
CA ASP A 100 -4.93 -17.29 -0.47
C ASP A 100 -5.18 -17.82 0.97
N PRO A 101 -4.16 -17.81 1.84
CA PRO A 101 -4.25 -18.45 3.16
C PRO A 101 -5.33 -17.88 4.11
N ALA A 102 -5.88 -16.70 3.80
CA ALA A 102 -6.90 -16.06 4.63
C ALA A 102 -8.29 -16.12 4.01
N TRP A 103 -8.47 -16.51 2.74
CA TRP A 103 -9.76 -16.46 2.07
C TRP A 103 -10.83 -17.33 2.76
N PRO A 104 -12.09 -16.83 2.92
CA PRO A 104 -12.62 -15.51 2.57
C PRO A 104 -12.52 -14.46 3.69
N ALA A 105 -11.79 -14.76 4.77
CA ALA A 105 -11.61 -13.88 5.92
C ALA A 105 -10.64 -12.71 5.62
N PRO A 106 -10.63 -11.67 6.48
CA PRO A 106 -9.58 -10.65 6.48
C PRO A 106 -8.19 -11.25 6.72
N VAL A 107 -7.15 -10.61 6.16
CA VAL A 107 -5.75 -11.04 6.33
C VAL A 107 -5.15 -10.62 7.69
N TRP A 108 -5.64 -9.52 8.28
CA TRP A 108 -5.06 -8.92 9.48
C TRP A 108 -5.09 -9.89 10.68
N GLY A 109 -3.90 -10.23 11.18
CA GLY A 109 -3.73 -11.12 12.34
C GLY A 109 -4.06 -12.60 12.08
N LYS A 110 -4.28 -13.00 10.82
CA LYS A 110 -4.65 -14.38 10.49
C LYS A 110 -3.47 -15.35 10.61
N LEU A 111 -2.30 -14.93 10.11
CA LEU A 111 -1.05 -15.67 10.14
C LEU A 111 0.11 -14.71 10.46
N PRO A 112 1.23 -15.20 11.04
CA PRO A 112 2.45 -14.42 11.12
C PRO A 112 2.93 -14.00 9.73
N ALA A 113 3.52 -12.80 9.62
CA ALA A 113 4.09 -12.33 8.35
C ALA A 113 5.28 -13.19 7.91
N VAL A 114 5.39 -13.45 6.61
CA VAL A 114 6.52 -14.16 6.01
C VAL A 114 7.28 -13.18 5.12
N PRO A 115 8.52 -12.79 5.45
CA PRO A 115 9.26 -11.81 4.66
C PRO A 115 9.56 -12.34 3.25
N TYR A 116 9.67 -11.42 2.29
CA TYR A 116 10.15 -11.73 0.94
C TYR A 116 11.63 -12.13 1.00
N ALA A 117 12.03 -13.11 0.18
CA ALA A 117 13.45 -13.28 -0.16
C ALA A 117 13.92 -12.10 -1.03
N GLU A 118 15.22 -11.81 -1.05
CA GLU A 118 15.78 -10.65 -1.77
C GLU A 118 15.39 -10.61 -3.26
N ASN A 119 15.45 -11.76 -3.94
CA ASN A 119 15.06 -11.89 -5.34
C ASN A 119 13.54 -11.70 -5.54
N GLU A 120 12.71 -12.30 -4.69
CA GLU A 120 11.25 -12.13 -4.75
C GLU A 120 10.85 -10.67 -4.51
N LEU A 121 11.54 -9.99 -3.58
CA LEU A 121 11.31 -8.57 -3.29
C LEU A 121 11.69 -7.70 -4.49
N ALA A 122 12.85 -7.93 -5.09
CA ALA A 122 13.30 -7.19 -6.27
C ALA A 122 12.31 -7.35 -7.44
N ASP A 123 11.86 -8.59 -7.70
CA ASP A 123 10.88 -8.88 -8.75
C ASP A 123 9.53 -8.21 -8.47
N MET A 124 9.07 -8.24 -7.21
CA MET A 124 7.83 -7.58 -6.79
C MET A 124 7.90 -6.06 -7.00
N LEU A 125 8.97 -5.42 -6.54
CA LEU A 125 9.17 -3.98 -6.70
C LEU A 125 9.23 -3.59 -8.18
N GLN A 126 10.01 -4.33 -8.98
CA GLN A 126 10.13 -4.07 -10.41
C GLN A 126 8.79 -4.22 -11.13
N ARG A 127 8.05 -5.30 -10.85
CA ARG A 127 6.73 -5.55 -11.45
C ARG A 127 5.77 -4.40 -11.20
N VAL A 128 5.71 -3.90 -9.97
CA VAL A 128 4.78 -2.83 -9.58
C VAL A 128 5.22 -1.49 -10.15
N ARG A 129 6.52 -1.17 -10.11
CA ARG A 129 7.06 0.07 -10.69
C ARG A 129 6.83 0.14 -12.19
N VAL A 130 7.02 -0.96 -12.92
CA VAL A 130 6.71 -1.04 -14.37
C VAL A 130 5.21 -0.90 -14.61
N ALA A 131 4.37 -1.56 -13.80
CA ALA A 131 2.93 -1.49 -13.95
C ALA A 131 2.37 -0.09 -13.68
N LEU A 132 2.94 0.64 -12.71
CA LEU A 132 2.58 2.03 -12.43
C LEU A 132 3.17 2.96 -13.50
N GLY A 133 4.46 2.87 -13.82
CA GLY A 133 5.15 3.85 -14.67
C GLY A 133 4.94 5.26 -14.14
N ASP A 134 4.71 6.23 -15.03
CA ASP A 134 4.47 7.63 -14.65
C ASP A 134 2.98 7.95 -14.39
N LYS A 135 2.11 6.93 -14.25
CA LYS A 135 0.67 7.14 -14.07
C LYS A 135 0.39 7.97 -12.82
N ALA A 136 -0.46 8.99 -12.99
CA ALA A 136 -0.82 9.96 -11.95
C ALA A 136 0.39 10.61 -11.24
N GLY A 137 1.52 10.78 -11.94
CA GLY A 137 2.70 11.41 -11.36
C GLY A 137 3.41 10.54 -10.32
N PHE A 138 3.20 9.22 -10.36
CA PHE A 138 4.01 8.28 -9.58
C PHE A 138 5.48 8.39 -9.98
N GLY A 139 6.37 8.42 -8.99
CA GLY A 139 7.81 8.39 -9.18
C GLY A 139 8.48 7.51 -8.13
N GLU A 140 9.65 6.96 -8.47
CA GLU A 140 10.45 6.21 -7.49
C GLU A 140 10.97 7.13 -6.38
N VAL A 141 11.08 6.63 -5.16
CA VAL A 141 11.68 7.40 -4.06
C VAL A 141 13.16 7.59 -4.40
N LEU A 142 13.58 8.83 -4.67
CA LEU A 142 15.00 9.18 -4.74
C LEU A 142 15.62 8.88 -3.37
N GLN A 143 16.67 8.04 -3.36
CA GLN A 143 17.46 7.75 -2.16
C GLN A 143 18.19 9.00 -1.67
#